data_AF-A0A1S3GT42-F1
#
_entry.id   AF-A0A1S3GT42-F1
#
_cell.length_a   1.000
_cell.length_b   1.000
_cell.length_c   1.000
_cell.angle_alpha   90.00
_cell.angle_beta   90.00
_cell.angle_gamma   90.00
#
_symmetry.space_group_name_H-M   'P 1'
#
loop_
_entity.id
_entity.type
_entity.pdbx_description
1 polymer ?
#
loop_
_entity_poly.entity_id
_entity_poly.type
_entity_poly.pdbx_seq_one_letter_code
_entity_poly.pdbx_strand_id
1 'polypeptide(L)'
;MSSRKQGPQPPAEQSPEEENFKKPARGSMQRSKMRGAASGKKTTGPQPKNLEPALPGRWGGRSAENPPSGSVRKTRKSKQKSPGNSDGGSTSEAPQPPRKKRARADATVETEEAFKNKMEVKVKIPEELKPWLVEDWDLVTRQKQLFQLPAKKNVDAILEEYANCKKSQGNVDNKEYAVNEIVGGIKEYFNVMLGTQLLYKFERPQYAEILLAYPDAPMSQVYGAPHLLRLFVRIGAMLAYTPLDEKSLALLLGYLHDFLKYLAKNFASLFTTSDYKVASADYHRKAL
;
A
#
# COMPACT_ATOMS: atom_id res chain seq x y z
N MET A 1 -65.03 58.72 17.07
CA MET A 1 -63.58 58.64 17.43
C MET A 1 -63.09 57.23 17.16
N SER A 2 -61.79 57.07 16.85
CA SER A 2 -61.04 55.85 16.46
C SER A 2 -61.60 54.50 16.92
N SER A 3 -61.85 53.51 16.04
CA SER A 3 -60.89 52.71 15.24
C SER A 3 -60.01 51.72 16.02
N ARG A 4 -60.33 50.42 15.92
CA ARG A 4 -59.31 49.37 15.65
C ARG A 4 -59.93 48.11 15.03
N LYS A 5 -59.35 47.64 13.92
CA LYS A 5 -59.62 46.32 13.31
C LYS A 5 -58.73 45.25 13.95
N GLN A 6 -59.21 44.00 13.99
CA GLN A 6 -58.38 42.80 13.79
C GLN A 6 -59.12 41.87 12.81
N GLY A 7 -58.36 41.19 11.94
CA GLY A 7 -58.90 40.29 10.91
C GLY A 7 -58.89 38.81 11.35
N PRO A 8 -59.56 37.91 10.60
CA PRO A 8 -59.75 36.52 10.99
C PRO A 8 -58.57 35.60 10.62
N GLN A 9 -58.37 34.55 11.41
CA GLN A 9 -57.56 33.38 11.03
C GLN A 9 -58.37 32.41 10.15
N PRO A 10 -57.73 31.64 9.24
CA PRO A 10 -58.40 30.62 8.44
C PRO A 10 -58.64 29.30 9.22
N PRO A 11 -59.65 28.50 8.84
CA PRO A 11 -59.98 27.22 9.50
C PRO A 11 -59.14 26.05 8.98
N ALA A 12 -59.08 24.97 9.78
CA ALA A 12 -58.39 23.72 9.45
C ALA A 12 -59.24 22.77 8.57
N GLU A 13 -58.54 21.87 7.88
CA GLU A 13 -59.11 20.95 6.87
C GLU A 13 -59.88 19.75 7.44
N GLN A 14 -60.88 19.32 6.66
CA GLN A 14 -61.48 17.97 6.62
C GLN A 14 -60.68 17.16 5.56
N SER A 15 -60.57 15.84 5.50
CA SER A 15 -61.21 14.69 6.21
C SER A 15 -60.34 13.41 5.96
N PRO A 16 -60.86 12.20 5.62
CA PRO A 16 -61.32 11.14 6.54
C PRO A 16 -60.50 9.82 6.46
N GLU A 17 -61.10 8.72 6.98
CA GLU A 17 -60.84 7.29 6.68
C GLU A 17 -59.75 6.53 7.47
N GLU A 18 -60.18 5.80 8.50
CA GLU A 18 -59.48 4.61 9.02
C GLU A 18 -60.03 3.33 8.35
N GLU A 19 -59.27 2.70 7.45
CA GLU A 19 -59.65 1.43 6.84
C GLU A 19 -58.87 0.22 7.39
N ASN A 20 -59.57 -0.54 8.25
CA ASN A 20 -59.51 -2.00 8.45
C ASN A 20 -58.40 -2.81 7.73
N PHE A 21 -57.21 -2.95 8.34
CA PHE A 21 -56.17 -3.85 7.84
C PHE A 21 -56.33 -5.31 8.31
N LYS A 22 -57.01 -6.10 7.48
CA LYS A 22 -57.29 -7.53 7.66
C LYS A 22 -56.06 -8.40 7.31
N LYS A 23 -55.53 -9.15 8.28
CA LYS A 23 -54.41 -10.11 8.05
C LYS A 23 -54.81 -11.26 7.11
N PRO A 24 -54.02 -11.59 6.07
CA PRO A 24 -54.07 -12.88 5.39
C PRO A 24 -53.04 -13.87 5.96
N ALA A 25 -53.30 -15.16 5.77
CA ALA A 25 -52.61 -16.26 6.46
C ALA A 25 -51.31 -16.73 5.79
N ARG A 26 -50.36 -17.23 6.59
CA ARG A 26 -49.29 -18.12 6.11
C ARG A 26 -49.79 -19.56 6.07
N GLY A 27 -50.01 -20.07 4.86
CA GLY A 27 -50.27 -21.49 4.58
C GLY A 27 -49.04 -22.25 4.09
N SER A 28 -49.06 -23.57 4.30
CA SER A 28 -48.11 -24.60 3.84
C SER A 28 -46.60 -24.43 4.16
N MET A 29 -46.10 -25.30 5.05
CA MET A 29 -45.28 -26.42 4.56
C MET A 29 -45.46 -27.68 5.42
N GLN A 30 -45.45 -28.85 4.79
CA GLN A 30 -45.86 -30.12 5.40
C GLN A 30 -44.86 -30.65 6.44
N ARG A 31 -45.41 -31.25 7.50
CA ARG A 31 -44.69 -31.97 8.55
C ARG A 31 -45.00 -33.46 8.42
N SER A 32 -44.20 -34.20 7.66
CA SER A 32 -44.25 -35.66 7.60
C SER A 32 -43.43 -36.29 8.74
N LYS A 33 -43.97 -37.34 9.36
CA LYS A 33 -43.37 -38.10 10.48
C LYS A 33 -43.76 -39.58 10.33
N MET A 34 -43.01 -40.48 10.99
CA MET A 34 -43.04 -41.96 10.95
C MET A 34 -42.09 -42.54 9.88
N ARG A 35 -41.36 -43.65 10.09
CA ARG A 35 -41.06 -44.55 11.25
C ARG A 35 -39.56 -44.93 11.06
N GLY A 36 -38.74 -45.30 12.04
CA GLY A 36 -39.01 -46.16 13.19
C GLY A 36 -38.44 -47.57 12.93
N ALA A 37 -37.14 -47.77 13.11
CA ALA A 37 -36.48 -49.08 13.21
C ALA A 37 -35.21 -48.95 14.08
N ALA A 38 -35.01 -49.88 15.01
CA ALA A 38 -33.90 -49.88 15.94
C ALA A 38 -32.93 -51.03 15.65
N SER A 39 -31.63 -50.78 15.82
CA SER A 39 -30.67 -51.80 16.22
C SER A 39 -29.47 -51.11 16.86
N GLY A 40 -29.19 -51.43 18.12
CA GLY A 40 -28.05 -50.87 18.85
C GLY A 40 -26.97 -51.91 19.06
N LYS A 41 -25.72 -51.46 19.16
CA LYS A 41 -24.66 -52.16 19.90
C LYS A 41 -23.68 -51.14 20.49
N LYS A 42 -23.67 -51.03 21.82
CA LYS A 42 -22.58 -50.41 22.59
C LYS A 42 -21.53 -51.48 22.87
N THR A 43 -20.25 -51.11 22.82
CA THR A 43 -19.15 -51.64 23.65
C THR A 43 -17.98 -50.65 23.50
N THR A 44 -17.74 -49.79 24.49
CA THR A 44 -16.60 -49.85 25.45
C THR A 44 -15.22 -49.54 24.85
N GLY A 45 -14.57 -48.45 25.31
CA GLY A 45 -13.12 -48.24 25.15
C GLY A 45 -12.30 -49.24 25.99
N PRO A 46 -10.95 -49.18 25.96
CA PRO A 46 -10.25 -48.05 26.58
C PRO A 46 -8.90 -47.62 25.93
N GLN A 47 -8.36 -46.49 26.40
CA GLN A 47 -6.93 -46.12 26.37
C GLN A 47 -6.39 -46.11 27.83
N PRO A 48 -5.07 -45.90 28.12
CA PRO A 48 -3.90 -45.74 27.23
C PRO A 48 -2.72 -46.69 27.59
N LYS A 49 -1.66 -46.75 26.75
CA LYS A 49 -0.30 -47.16 27.17
C LYS A 49 0.78 -46.42 26.37
N ASN A 50 1.75 -45.81 27.07
CA ASN A 50 2.98 -45.27 26.49
C ASN A 50 3.91 -46.39 26.02
N LEU A 51 4.49 -46.25 24.83
CA LEU A 51 5.82 -46.79 24.48
C LEU A 51 6.51 -45.82 23.51
N GLU A 52 7.74 -45.44 23.83
CA GLU A 52 8.67 -44.76 22.91
C GLU A 52 9.15 -45.75 21.83
N PRO A 53 9.63 -45.29 20.66
CA PRO A 53 11.10 -45.33 20.50
C PRO A 53 11.72 -44.25 19.59
N ALA A 54 12.89 -43.77 20.02
CA ALA A 54 14.12 -43.58 19.24
C ALA A 54 14.22 -42.55 18.09
N LEU A 55 15.35 -41.82 18.13
CA LEU A 55 15.83 -40.82 17.16
C LEU A 55 16.22 -41.41 15.79
N PRO A 56 16.34 -40.54 14.78
CA PRO A 56 17.70 -40.29 14.24
C PRO A 56 17.99 -38.80 13.96
N GLY A 57 19.27 -38.45 13.71
CA GLY A 57 19.60 -37.25 12.90
C GLY A 57 20.52 -36.17 13.49
N ARG A 58 21.60 -36.52 14.22
CA ARG A 58 22.62 -35.55 14.65
C ARG A 58 23.52 -35.09 13.49
N TRP A 59 23.43 -33.81 13.13
CA TRP A 59 24.42 -33.06 12.32
C TRP A 59 24.76 -31.79 13.14
N GLY A 60 26.01 -31.36 13.42
CA GLY A 60 27.29 -31.67 12.78
C GLY A 60 27.43 -30.85 11.50
N GLY A 61 28.04 -29.65 11.45
CA GLY A 61 28.91 -28.97 12.42
C GLY A 61 30.17 -28.46 11.71
N ARG A 62 30.12 -27.23 11.17
CA ARG A 62 31.26 -26.41 10.69
C ARG A 62 30.83 -24.95 10.91
N SER A 63 31.44 -24.13 11.78
CA SER A 63 32.83 -23.64 11.84
C SER A 63 33.22 -22.73 10.67
N ALA A 64 33.09 -21.42 10.89
CA ALA A 64 33.80 -20.35 10.20
C ALA A 64 33.79 -19.08 11.09
N GLU A 65 34.58 -19.08 12.17
CA GLU A 65 34.82 -17.89 12.97
C GLU A 65 35.92 -17.03 12.33
N ASN A 66 35.68 -15.72 12.19
CA ASN A 66 36.71 -14.72 11.91
C ASN A 66 37.05 -13.98 13.23
N PRO A 67 38.32 -13.97 13.68
CA PRO A 67 38.76 -13.14 14.80
C PRO A 67 39.08 -11.69 14.36
N PRO A 68 39.17 -10.73 15.30
CA PRO A 68 39.01 -9.30 15.00
C PRO A 68 40.31 -8.53 14.71
N SER A 69 40.15 -7.37 14.07
CA SER A 69 41.21 -6.38 13.87
C SER A 69 41.51 -5.63 15.17
N GLY A 70 42.68 -5.87 15.76
CA GLY A 70 43.19 -5.19 16.95
C GLY A 70 44.35 -4.23 16.61
N SER A 71 44.10 -2.92 16.65
CA SER A 71 45.13 -1.90 16.42
C SER A 71 45.82 -1.49 17.72
N VAL A 72 47.08 -1.90 17.93
CA VAL A 72 47.95 -1.33 18.98
C VAL A 72 49.38 -1.09 18.46
N ARG A 73 49.82 0.15 18.67
CA ARG A 73 51.14 0.74 18.37
C ARG A 73 52.34 -0.11 18.83
N LYS A 74 53.41 -0.10 18.04
CA LYS A 74 54.81 -0.02 18.53
C LYS A 74 55.63 0.92 17.65
N THR A 75 56.42 1.80 18.28
CA THR A 75 57.28 2.80 17.63
C THR A 75 58.71 2.77 18.20
N ARG A 76 59.69 3.31 17.43
CA ARG A 76 61.13 3.50 17.77
C ARG A 76 61.96 2.19 17.82
N LYS A 77 63.28 2.12 17.60
CA LYS A 77 64.45 3.04 17.41
C LYS A 77 65.34 2.46 16.25
N SER A 78 66.36 3.08 15.64
CA SER A 78 66.82 4.49 15.43
C SER A 78 68.16 4.52 14.65
N LYS A 79 68.55 5.67 14.03
CA LYS A 79 69.93 6.08 13.62
C LYS A 79 70.54 5.38 12.35
N GLN A 80 71.48 5.97 11.57
CA GLN A 80 72.30 7.19 11.74
C GLN A 80 72.91 7.77 10.41
N LYS A 81 73.10 9.11 10.36
CA LYS A 81 74.18 9.94 9.70
C LYS A 81 74.45 9.94 8.16
N SER A 82 74.14 11.10 7.53
CA SER A 82 75.01 12.16 6.90
C SER A 82 76.53 11.92 6.67
N PRO A 83 77.27 12.64 5.77
CA PRO A 83 77.16 14.08 5.36
C PRO A 83 77.37 14.38 3.83
N GLY A 84 77.41 15.62 3.28
CA GLY A 84 77.27 17.01 3.79
C GLY A 84 77.50 18.11 2.71
N ASN A 85 77.56 19.41 3.12
CA ASN A 85 77.94 20.67 2.40
C ASN A 85 77.18 21.05 1.09
N SER A 86 76.45 22.18 0.97
CA SER A 86 76.79 23.64 1.00
C SER A 86 77.55 24.14 -0.26
N ASP A 87 77.28 25.30 -0.88
CA ASP A 87 76.42 26.45 -0.53
C ASP A 87 76.11 27.36 -1.76
N GLY A 88 75.17 28.32 -1.63
CA GLY A 88 74.91 29.44 -2.57
C GLY A 88 74.07 29.11 -3.84
N GLY A 89 73.37 30.05 -4.48
CA GLY A 89 73.07 31.45 -4.10
C GLY A 89 72.55 32.30 -5.28
N SER A 90 71.36 32.91 -5.12
CA SER A 90 70.80 34.05 -5.89
C SER A 90 70.28 33.93 -7.35
N THR A 91 69.20 34.69 -7.58
CA THR A 91 68.75 35.43 -8.80
C THR A 91 68.32 34.74 -10.12
N SER A 92 67.06 35.05 -10.48
CA SER A 92 66.50 35.47 -11.79
C SER A 92 66.25 34.50 -12.97
N GLU A 93 65.10 34.77 -13.60
CA GLU A 93 64.56 34.37 -14.92
C GLU A 93 64.04 32.93 -15.17
N ALA A 94 63.07 32.87 -16.09
CA ALA A 94 62.11 31.78 -16.28
C ALA A 94 62.49 30.84 -17.44
N PRO A 95 61.87 29.66 -17.54
CA PRO A 95 60.79 29.53 -18.53
C PRO A 95 59.58 28.65 -18.10
N GLN A 96 58.52 28.66 -18.91
CA GLN A 96 57.22 28.05 -18.59
C GLN A 96 57.23 26.50 -18.53
N PRO A 97 56.43 25.89 -17.61
CA PRO A 97 56.15 24.45 -17.61
C PRO A 97 55.04 24.05 -18.61
N PRO A 98 54.99 22.78 -19.05
CA PRO A 98 54.27 22.38 -20.26
C PRO A 98 52.75 22.20 -20.09
N ARG A 99 52.01 22.42 -21.18
CA ARG A 99 50.56 22.15 -21.31
C ARG A 99 50.25 20.67 -21.03
N LYS A 100 49.77 20.35 -19.82
CA LYS A 100 49.14 19.05 -19.55
C LYS A 100 47.86 18.95 -20.40
N LYS A 101 47.83 17.96 -21.30
CA LYS A 101 46.61 17.57 -22.03
C LYS A 101 45.50 17.31 -21.00
N ARG A 102 44.39 18.07 -21.09
CA ARG A 102 43.15 17.68 -20.41
C ARG A 102 42.76 16.31 -20.93
N ALA A 103 42.70 15.31 -20.05
CA ALA A 103 42.02 14.07 -20.37
C ALA A 103 40.57 14.42 -20.76
N ARG A 104 40.14 13.93 -21.92
CA ARG A 104 38.78 14.09 -22.40
C ARG A 104 37.91 13.19 -21.51
N ALA A 105 37.31 13.76 -20.47
CA ALA A 105 36.33 13.05 -19.67
C ALA A 105 35.17 12.64 -20.58
N ASP A 106 34.74 11.38 -20.48
CA ASP A 106 33.61 10.86 -21.26
C ASP A 106 32.35 11.68 -21.01
N ALA A 107 31.73 12.13 -22.10
CA ALA A 107 30.54 12.99 -22.08
C ALA A 107 29.25 12.18 -21.90
N THR A 108 29.29 11.15 -21.05
CA THR A 108 28.30 10.05 -21.02
C THR A 108 27.74 9.76 -19.63
N VAL A 109 28.20 10.48 -18.60
CA VAL A 109 27.60 10.45 -17.26
C VAL A 109 26.83 11.75 -17.06
N GLU A 110 25.56 11.76 -17.46
CA GLU A 110 24.64 12.81 -17.02
C GLU A 110 24.50 12.72 -15.49
N THR A 111 24.58 13.85 -14.80
CA THR A 111 24.40 13.92 -13.35
C THR A 111 23.01 13.38 -12.98
N GLU A 112 22.90 12.55 -11.93
CA GLU A 112 21.59 12.01 -11.48
C GLU A 112 20.53 13.11 -11.30
N GLU A 113 20.95 14.32 -10.91
CA GLU A 113 20.08 15.48 -10.70
C GLU A 113 19.54 16.09 -12.01
N ALA A 114 20.28 15.98 -13.12
CA ALA A 114 19.77 16.34 -14.44
C ALA A 114 18.72 15.32 -14.92
N PHE A 115 18.90 14.03 -14.58
CA PHE A 115 17.93 12.97 -14.89
C PHE A 115 16.67 13.07 -14.02
N LYS A 116 16.76 13.49 -12.75
CA LYS A 116 15.60 13.78 -11.87
C LYS A 116 14.68 14.87 -12.43
N ASN A 117 15.19 15.73 -13.33
CA ASN A 117 14.40 16.74 -14.03
C ASN A 117 13.77 16.26 -15.35
N LYS A 118 13.90 14.98 -15.73
CA LYS A 118 13.12 14.40 -16.84
C LYS A 118 11.66 14.21 -16.42
N MET A 119 10.89 15.29 -16.61
CA MET A 119 9.43 15.30 -16.72
C MET A 119 8.69 14.59 -15.58
N GLU A 120 8.56 15.25 -14.42
CA GLU A 120 7.70 14.80 -13.31
C GLU A 120 6.28 14.47 -13.81
N VAL A 121 5.93 13.19 -13.87
CA VAL A 121 4.66 12.72 -14.43
C VAL A 121 3.54 12.98 -13.44
N LYS A 122 2.81 14.09 -13.63
CA LYS A 122 1.72 14.51 -12.73
C LYS A 122 0.42 13.77 -13.01
N VAL A 123 0.21 12.67 -12.29
CA VAL A 123 -1.11 12.02 -12.16
C VAL A 123 -2.06 12.97 -11.45
N LYS A 124 -3.17 13.34 -12.09
CA LYS A 124 -4.16 14.28 -11.55
C LYS A 124 -5.19 13.52 -10.71
N ILE A 125 -5.13 13.69 -9.39
CA ILE A 125 -6.14 13.18 -8.47
C ILE A 125 -7.43 14.03 -8.59
N PRO A 126 -8.61 13.40 -8.84
CA PRO A 126 -9.91 14.06 -8.83
C PRO A 126 -10.17 14.83 -7.53
N GLU A 127 -10.89 15.94 -7.59
CA GLU A 127 -11.06 16.85 -6.45
C GLU A 127 -11.89 16.20 -5.32
N GLU A 128 -12.80 15.31 -5.68
CA GLU A 128 -13.63 14.50 -4.79
C GLU A 128 -12.80 13.55 -3.92
N LEU A 129 -11.62 13.12 -4.40
CA LEU A 129 -10.71 12.21 -3.70
C LEU A 129 -9.69 12.93 -2.81
N LYS A 130 -9.47 14.24 -3.01
CA LYS A 130 -8.50 15.02 -2.23
C LYS A 130 -8.88 15.14 -0.74
N PRO A 131 -10.14 15.45 -0.35
CA PRO A 131 -10.55 15.48 1.05
C PRO A 131 -10.31 14.14 1.75
N TRP A 132 -10.56 13.01 1.07
CA TRP A 132 -10.34 11.70 1.65
C TRP A 132 -8.86 11.38 1.90
N LEU A 133 -7.95 11.83 1.04
CA LEU A 133 -6.50 11.71 1.31
C LEU A 133 -6.06 12.47 2.57
N VAL A 134 -6.73 13.59 2.89
CA VAL A 134 -6.50 14.34 4.13
C VAL A 134 -7.12 13.63 5.32
N GLU A 135 -8.34 13.10 5.19
CA GLU A 135 -9.05 12.33 6.22
C GLU A 135 -8.30 11.04 6.58
N ASP A 136 -7.88 10.24 5.60
CA ASP A 136 -7.08 9.02 5.79
C ASP A 136 -5.75 9.31 6.50
N TRP A 137 -5.08 10.41 6.13
CA TRP A 137 -3.88 10.87 6.83
C TRP A 137 -4.19 11.25 8.28
N ASP A 138 -5.31 11.93 8.55
CA ASP A 138 -5.72 12.34 9.89
C ASP A 138 -6.07 11.13 10.78
N LEU A 139 -6.91 10.23 10.27
CA LEU A 139 -7.33 8.98 10.90
C LEU A 139 -6.11 8.17 11.37
N VAL A 140 -5.13 7.97 10.50
CA VAL A 140 -3.94 7.16 10.84
C VAL A 140 -2.93 7.93 11.68
N THR A 141 -2.59 9.16 11.32
CA THR A 141 -1.45 9.86 11.94
C THR A 141 -1.81 10.63 13.20
N ARG A 142 -3.01 11.25 13.24
CA ARG A 142 -3.48 12.06 14.38
C ARG A 142 -4.43 11.29 15.29
N GLN A 143 -5.47 10.64 14.74
CA GLN A 143 -6.47 9.92 15.53
C GLN A 143 -6.03 8.51 15.97
N LYS A 144 -4.88 8.01 15.49
CA LYS A 144 -4.30 6.70 15.82
C LYS A 144 -5.25 5.53 15.52
N GLN A 145 -6.01 5.66 14.44
CA GLN A 145 -6.81 4.58 13.90
C GLN A 145 -6.01 3.78 12.88
N LEU A 146 -6.35 2.50 12.72
CA LEU A 146 -5.82 1.62 11.70
C LEU A 146 -6.96 1.12 10.81
N PHE A 147 -6.67 0.98 9.52
CA PHE A 147 -7.59 0.30 8.61
C PHE A 147 -7.73 -1.18 9.00
N GLN A 148 -8.93 -1.73 8.90
CA GLN A 148 -9.22 -3.12 9.24
C GLN A 148 -8.68 -4.06 8.15
N LEU A 149 -7.75 -4.93 8.55
CA LEU A 149 -7.12 -5.93 7.67
C LEU A 149 -7.45 -7.35 8.18
N PRO A 150 -7.70 -8.33 7.28
CA PRO A 150 -7.85 -8.16 5.83
C PRO A 150 -9.04 -7.28 5.43
N ALA A 151 -8.89 -6.55 4.33
CA ALA A 151 -9.89 -5.63 3.83
C ALA A 151 -11.17 -6.35 3.38
N LYS A 152 -12.35 -5.84 3.78
CA LYS A 152 -13.67 -6.37 3.34
C LYS A 152 -13.81 -6.36 1.82
N LYS A 153 -13.27 -5.31 1.18
CA LYS A 153 -13.16 -5.15 -0.27
C LYS A 153 -11.71 -4.80 -0.58
N ASN A 154 -10.96 -5.80 -1.05
CA ASN A 154 -9.53 -5.68 -1.31
C ASN A 154 -9.24 -5.06 -2.69
N VAL A 155 -7.97 -4.70 -2.94
CA VAL A 155 -7.54 -4.11 -4.21
C VAL A 155 -7.84 -5.01 -5.40
N ASP A 156 -7.64 -6.33 -5.27
CA ASP A 156 -7.95 -7.30 -6.32
C ASP A 156 -9.42 -7.21 -6.77
N ALA A 157 -10.38 -7.20 -5.84
CA ALA A 157 -11.80 -7.06 -6.14
C ALA A 157 -12.17 -5.70 -6.74
N ILE A 158 -11.53 -4.61 -6.31
CA ILE A 158 -11.76 -3.25 -6.86
C ILE A 158 -11.29 -3.18 -8.33
N LEU A 159 -10.13 -3.77 -8.61
CA LEU A 159 -9.56 -3.80 -9.96
C LEU A 159 -10.37 -4.70 -10.91
N GLU A 160 -10.84 -5.85 -10.42
CA GLU A 160 -11.72 -6.75 -11.18
C GLU A 160 -13.07 -6.10 -11.49
N GLU A 161 -13.70 -5.43 -10.52
CA GLU A 161 -14.96 -4.72 -10.74
C GLU A 161 -14.81 -3.58 -11.75
N TYR A 162 -13.71 -2.83 -11.71
CA TYR A 162 -13.38 -1.83 -12.72
C TYR A 162 -13.22 -2.46 -14.12
N ALA A 163 -12.47 -3.55 -14.25
CA ALA A 163 -12.30 -4.24 -15.53
C ALA A 163 -13.66 -4.69 -16.10
N ASN A 164 -14.51 -5.31 -15.27
CA ASN A 164 -15.85 -5.76 -15.66
C ASN A 164 -16.80 -4.60 -16.01
N CYS A 165 -16.67 -3.45 -15.33
CA CYS A 165 -17.36 -2.21 -15.69
C CYS A 165 -16.93 -1.69 -17.08
N LYS A 166 -15.67 -1.91 -17.50
CA LYS A 166 -15.20 -1.51 -18.83
C LYS A 166 -15.63 -2.46 -19.94
N LYS A 167 -15.64 -3.77 -19.69
CA LYS A 167 -16.15 -4.78 -20.64
C LYS A 167 -17.62 -4.52 -20.98
N SER A 168 -18.44 -4.22 -19.97
CA SER A 168 -19.85 -3.88 -20.16
C SER A 168 -20.11 -2.52 -20.83
N GLN A 169 -19.12 -1.62 -20.87
CA GLN A 169 -19.24 -0.28 -21.47
C GLN A 169 -18.77 -0.16 -22.93
N GLY A 170 -18.27 -1.22 -23.56
CA GLY A 170 -17.96 -1.18 -25.00
C GLY A 170 -17.23 -2.42 -25.53
N ASN A 171 -17.80 -3.02 -26.57
CA ASN A 171 -17.33 -4.24 -27.21
C ASN A 171 -16.25 -3.95 -28.28
N VAL A 172 -14.99 -3.78 -27.84
CA VAL A 172 -13.81 -3.71 -28.74
C VAL A 172 -12.63 -4.40 -28.03
N ASP A 173 -12.23 -5.57 -28.53
CA ASP A 173 -11.27 -6.46 -27.86
C ASP A 173 -9.94 -5.78 -27.48
N ASN A 174 -9.41 -4.91 -28.36
CA ASN A 174 -8.19 -4.14 -28.10
C ASN A 174 -8.29 -3.24 -26.85
N LYS A 175 -9.49 -2.76 -26.51
CA LYS A 175 -9.72 -1.93 -25.33
C LYS A 175 -9.79 -2.79 -24.06
N GLU A 176 -10.34 -4.00 -24.14
CA GLU A 176 -10.32 -4.95 -23.04
C GLU A 176 -8.88 -5.37 -22.71
N TYR A 177 -8.08 -5.73 -23.72
CA TYR A 177 -6.67 -6.07 -23.52
C TYR A 177 -5.92 -4.94 -22.81
N ALA A 178 -6.04 -3.70 -23.30
CA ALA A 178 -5.41 -2.55 -22.66
C ALA A 178 -5.90 -2.29 -21.22
N VAL A 179 -7.18 -2.50 -20.92
CA VAL A 179 -7.70 -2.38 -19.54
C VAL A 179 -7.11 -3.46 -18.63
N ASN A 180 -6.99 -4.70 -19.09
CA ASN A 180 -6.42 -5.80 -18.33
C ASN A 180 -4.92 -5.58 -18.04
N GLU A 181 -4.13 -5.10 -19.02
CA GLU A 181 -2.72 -4.73 -18.86
C GLU A 181 -2.55 -3.61 -17.81
N ILE A 182 -3.37 -2.56 -17.86
CA ILE A 182 -3.34 -1.47 -16.87
C ILE A 182 -3.73 -1.96 -15.48
N VAL A 183 -4.73 -2.82 -15.36
CA VAL A 183 -5.13 -3.45 -14.09
C VAL A 183 -4.02 -4.32 -13.52
N GLY A 184 -3.35 -5.11 -14.36
CA GLY A 184 -2.16 -5.90 -13.97
C GLY A 184 -1.04 -5.01 -13.46
N GLY A 185 -0.71 -3.95 -14.21
CA GLY A 185 0.29 -2.96 -13.81
C GLY A 185 -0.04 -2.29 -12.47
N ILE A 186 -1.26 -1.80 -12.27
CA ILE A 186 -1.67 -1.20 -10.99
C ILE A 186 -1.52 -2.20 -9.83
N LYS A 187 -1.91 -3.47 -10.03
CA LYS A 187 -1.76 -4.53 -9.02
C LYS A 187 -0.30 -4.79 -8.67
N GLU A 188 0.59 -4.89 -9.66
CA GLU A 188 2.01 -5.16 -9.45
C GLU A 188 2.72 -3.99 -8.78
N TYR A 189 2.49 -2.76 -9.26
CA TYR A 189 2.96 -1.53 -8.61
C TYR A 189 2.47 -1.44 -7.15
N PHE A 190 1.21 -1.79 -6.88
CA PHE A 190 0.68 -1.80 -5.51
C PHE A 190 1.43 -2.80 -4.62
N ASN A 191 1.62 -4.03 -5.09
CA ASN A 191 2.31 -5.09 -4.34
C ASN A 191 3.77 -4.72 -4.02
N VAL A 192 4.49 -4.12 -4.96
CA VAL A 192 5.89 -3.67 -4.75
C VAL A 192 5.97 -2.42 -3.87
N MET A 193 5.07 -1.45 -4.07
CA MET A 193 5.16 -0.14 -3.38
C MET A 193 4.55 -0.11 -1.99
N LEU A 194 3.60 -1.01 -1.64
CA LEU A 194 2.90 -0.92 -0.35
C LEU A 194 3.88 -0.90 0.84
N GLY A 195 4.72 -1.94 0.94
CA GLY A 195 5.68 -2.10 2.03
C GLY A 195 6.78 -1.04 2.09
N THR A 196 6.93 -0.19 1.08
CA THR A 196 8.03 0.79 0.98
C THR A 196 7.56 2.24 0.99
N GLN A 197 6.44 2.57 0.32
CA GLN A 197 6.05 3.95 0.01
C GLN A 197 4.60 4.33 0.39
N LEU A 198 3.70 3.37 0.61
CA LEU A 198 2.25 3.65 0.79
C LEU A 198 1.77 3.61 2.25
N LEU A 199 2.61 3.15 3.19
CA LEU A 199 2.29 3.03 4.61
C LEU A 199 2.87 4.19 5.42
N TYR A 200 2.06 4.77 6.31
CA TYR A 200 2.52 5.71 7.31
C TYR A 200 3.32 5.00 8.41
N LYS A 201 4.13 5.76 9.17
CA LYS A 201 4.95 5.20 10.26
C LYS A 201 4.12 4.41 11.29
N PHE A 202 2.89 4.84 11.56
CA PHE A 202 2.00 4.18 12.53
C PHE A 202 1.45 2.83 12.04
N GLU A 203 1.38 2.57 10.73
CA GLU A 203 0.91 1.29 10.16
C GLU A 203 2.04 0.23 10.10
N ARG A 204 3.28 0.59 10.44
CA ARG A 204 4.44 -0.31 10.33
C ARG A 204 4.33 -1.60 11.16
N PRO A 205 3.88 -1.58 12.44
CA PRO A 205 3.67 -2.81 13.19
C PRO A 205 2.57 -3.70 12.61
N GLN A 206 1.45 -3.11 12.15
CA GLN A 206 0.37 -3.85 11.50
C GLN A 206 0.87 -4.57 10.23
N TYR A 207 1.67 -3.89 9.41
CA TYR A 207 2.27 -4.50 8.22
C TYR A 207 3.20 -5.67 8.56
N ALA A 208 4.02 -5.54 9.61
CA ALA A 208 4.85 -6.65 10.08
C ALA A 208 4.01 -7.84 10.58
N GLU A 209 2.90 -7.59 11.28
CA GLU A 209 1.95 -8.63 11.70
C GLU A 209 1.27 -9.31 10.50
N ILE A 210 0.91 -8.55 9.46
CA ILE A 210 0.34 -9.09 8.21
C ILE A 210 1.34 -9.98 7.45
N LEU A 211 2.61 -9.59 7.35
CA LEU A 211 3.64 -10.44 6.70
C LEU A 211 3.85 -11.78 7.43
N LEU A 212 3.65 -11.81 8.75
CA LEU A 212 3.74 -13.04 9.55
C LEU A 212 2.46 -13.89 9.47
N ALA A 213 1.30 -13.26 9.40
CA ALA A 213 0.00 -13.94 9.33
C ALA A 213 -0.34 -14.47 7.93
N TYR A 214 0.16 -13.81 6.88
CA TYR A 214 -0.16 -14.10 5.47
C TYR A 214 1.11 -14.06 4.59
N PRO A 215 2.09 -14.96 4.81
CA PRO A 215 3.41 -14.88 4.16
C PRO A 215 3.37 -14.99 2.63
N ASP A 216 2.44 -15.79 2.10
CA ASP A 216 2.31 -16.04 0.66
C ASP A 216 1.26 -15.15 -0.03
N ALA A 217 0.57 -14.27 0.71
CA ALA A 217 -0.51 -13.46 0.16
C ALA A 217 0.04 -12.16 -0.46
N PRO A 218 -0.32 -11.83 -1.72
CA PRO A 218 0.00 -10.53 -2.28
C PRO A 218 -0.76 -9.44 -1.52
N MET A 219 -0.13 -8.28 -1.32
CA MET A 219 -0.70 -7.17 -0.56
C MET A 219 -2.02 -6.66 -1.15
N SER A 220 -2.23 -6.80 -2.46
CA SER A 220 -3.47 -6.46 -3.16
C SER A 220 -4.68 -7.32 -2.75
N GLN A 221 -4.46 -8.49 -2.14
CA GLN A 221 -5.54 -9.31 -1.56
C GLN A 221 -5.84 -8.96 -0.10
N VAL A 222 -4.90 -8.32 0.61
CA VAL A 222 -5.02 -7.99 2.04
C VAL A 222 -5.51 -6.56 2.27
N TYR A 223 -5.01 -5.59 1.49
CA TYR A 223 -5.31 -4.16 1.63
C TYR A 223 -6.45 -3.70 0.73
N GLY A 224 -7.02 -2.52 1.04
CA GLY A 224 -8.22 -1.99 0.38
C GLY A 224 -8.03 -0.63 -0.32
N ALA A 225 -9.16 0.03 -0.60
CA ALA A 225 -9.22 1.26 -1.41
C ALA A 225 -8.37 2.44 -0.89
N PRO A 226 -8.26 2.74 0.42
CA PRO A 226 -7.47 3.89 0.89
C PRO A 226 -5.99 3.77 0.51
N HIS A 227 -5.37 2.62 0.75
CA HIS A 227 -3.98 2.35 0.36
C HIS A 227 -3.81 2.37 -1.15
N LEU A 228 -4.78 1.85 -1.91
CA LEU A 228 -4.78 1.93 -3.37
C LEU A 228 -4.81 3.38 -3.87
N LEU A 229 -5.58 4.25 -3.23
CA LEU A 229 -5.60 5.67 -3.59
C LEU A 229 -4.24 6.35 -3.31
N ARG A 230 -3.56 5.99 -2.20
CA ARG A 230 -2.20 6.48 -1.90
C ARG A 230 -1.20 6.11 -3.01
N LEU A 231 -1.37 4.99 -3.73
CA LEU A 231 -0.52 4.63 -4.86
C LEU A 231 -0.52 5.72 -5.94
N PHE A 232 -1.69 6.27 -6.29
CA PHE A 232 -1.80 7.28 -7.34
C PHE A 232 -1.12 8.61 -6.99
N VAL A 233 -0.91 8.88 -5.68
CA VAL A 233 -0.12 10.04 -5.20
C VAL A 233 1.39 9.81 -5.36
N ARG A 234 1.85 8.54 -5.41
CA ARG A 234 3.27 8.17 -5.51
C ARG A 234 3.70 7.72 -6.92
N ILE A 235 2.82 7.07 -7.67
CA ILE A 235 3.14 6.41 -8.94
C ILE A 235 3.68 7.39 -10.00
N GLY A 236 3.25 8.66 -9.98
CA GLY A 236 3.77 9.70 -10.88
C GLY A 236 5.30 9.88 -10.80
N ALA A 237 5.89 9.75 -9.61
CA ALA A 237 7.35 9.77 -9.47
C ALA A 237 8.01 8.50 -10.04
N MET A 238 7.34 7.34 -10.00
CA MET A 238 7.86 6.09 -10.56
C MET A 238 7.79 6.06 -12.09
N LEU A 239 6.75 6.65 -12.69
CA LEU A 239 6.58 6.71 -14.15
C LEU A 239 7.70 7.49 -14.85
N ALA A 240 8.34 8.46 -14.16
CA ALA A 240 9.50 9.17 -14.69
C ALA A 240 10.74 8.29 -14.90
N TYR A 241 10.82 7.12 -14.26
CA TYR A 241 11.89 6.13 -14.44
C TYR A 241 11.54 5.04 -15.46
N THR A 242 10.30 5.01 -15.97
CA THR A 242 9.86 4.01 -16.95
C THR A 242 10.07 4.56 -18.36
N PRO A 243 10.75 3.84 -19.27
CA PRO A 243 11.03 4.32 -20.63
C PRO A 243 9.77 4.24 -21.50
N LEU A 244 8.90 5.25 -21.39
CA LEU A 244 7.69 5.42 -22.19
C LEU A 244 7.87 6.60 -23.16
N ASP A 245 7.41 6.44 -24.40
CA ASP A 245 7.24 7.56 -25.32
C ASP A 245 6.02 8.41 -24.94
N GLU A 246 5.97 9.65 -25.44
CA GLU A 246 4.90 10.61 -25.10
C GLU A 246 3.49 10.09 -25.39
N LYS A 247 3.30 9.27 -26.44
CA LYS A 247 1.97 8.74 -26.81
C LYS A 247 1.55 7.64 -25.85
N SER A 248 2.44 6.70 -25.54
CA SER A 248 2.18 5.64 -24.56
C SER A 248 1.96 6.22 -23.16
N LEU A 249 2.74 7.24 -22.78
CA LEU A 249 2.56 7.95 -21.50
C LEU A 249 1.20 8.67 -21.43
N ALA A 250 0.80 9.37 -22.49
CA ALA A 250 -0.51 10.02 -22.56
C ALA A 250 -1.67 9.01 -22.49
N LEU A 251 -1.53 7.87 -23.16
CA LEU A 251 -2.52 6.78 -23.13
C LEU A 251 -2.62 6.15 -21.72
N LEU A 252 -1.48 5.84 -21.10
CA LEU A 252 -1.39 5.35 -19.72
C LEU A 252 -2.06 6.32 -18.74
N LEU A 253 -1.72 7.61 -18.80
CA LEU A 253 -2.37 8.64 -17.98
C LEU A 253 -3.87 8.73 -18.22
N GLY A 254 -4.33 8.52 -19.46
CA GLY A 254 -5.75 8.42 -19.79
C GLY A 254 -6.46 7.31 -19.01
N TYR A 255 -5.89 6.10 -18.99
CA TYR A 255 -6.43 4.98 -18.22
C TYR A 255 -6.33 5.18 -16.70
N LEU A 256 -5.21 5.70 -16.19
CA LEU A 256 -5.05 5.98 -14.75
C LEU A 256 -6.06 7.04 -14.26
N HIS A 257 -6.30 8.11 -15.04
CA HIS A 257 -7.30 9.13 -14.71
C HIS A 257 -8.74 8.61 -14.84
N ASP A 258 -9.00 7.68 -15.76
CA ASP A 258 -10.32 7.02 -15.86
C ASP A 258 -10.57 6.06 -14.68
N PHE A 259 -9.56 5.30 -14.24
CA PHE A 259 -9.63 4.50 -13.01
C PHE A 259 -9.89 5.38 -11.77
N LEU A 260 -9.17 6.50 -11.64
CA LEU A 260 -9.42 7.48 -10.58
C LEU A 260 -10.85 8.05 -10.61
N LYS A 261 -11.43 8.28 -11.80
CA LYS A 261 -12.85 8.65 -11.93
C LYS A 261 -13.79 7.51 -11.52
N TYR A 262 -13.44 6.24 -11.75
CA TYR A 262 -14.20 5.11 -11.23
C TYR A 262 -14.16 5.06 -9.68
N LEU A 263 -13.00 5.31 -9.05
CA LEU A 263 -12.90 5.42 -7.59
C LEU A 263 -13.78 6.57 -7.05
N ALA A 264 -13.76 7.74 -7.70
CA ALA A 264 -14.59 8.89 -7.33
C ALA A 264 -16.09 8.62 -7.47
N LYS A 265 -16.52 7.91 -8.53
CA LYS A 265 -17.93 7.50 -8.71
C LYS A 265 -18.42 6.52 -7.64
N ASN A 266 -17.53 5.67 -7.14
CA ASN A 266 -17.83 4.67 -6.12
C ASN A 266 -17.41 5.11 -4.71
N PHE A 267 -17.26 6.43 -4.49
CA PHE A 267 -16.64 6.97 -3.28
C PHE A 267 -17.27 6.43 -1.98
N ALA A 268 -18.60 6.50 -1.89
CA ALA A 268 -19.35 6.12 -0.70
C ALA A 268 -19.29 4.62 -0.34
N SER A 269 -18.88 3.73 -1.28
CA SER A 269 -18.74 2.28 -1.02
C SER A 269 -17.29 1.84 -0.86
N LEU A 270 -16.33 2.66 -1.27
CA LEU A 270 -14.89 2.37 -1.20
C LEU A 270 -14.19 3.09 -0.03
N PHE A 271 -14.70 4.25 0.38
CA PHE A 271 -14.06 5.14 1.33
C PHE A 271 -15.00 5.42 2.51
N THR A 272 -14.93 4.57 3.54
CA THR A 272 -15.78 4.69 4.74
C THR A 272 -14.93 4.66 6.00
N THR A 273 -15.17 5.60 6.92
CA THR A 273 -14.44 5.68 8.20
C THR A 273 -14.73 4.49 9.14
N SER A 274 -15.83 3.77 8.94
CA SER A 274 -16.18 2.55 9.69
C SER A 274 -15.28 1.34 9.41
N ASP A 275 -14.44 1.41 8.37
CA ASP A 275 -13.37 0.44 8.11
C ASP A 275 -12.09 0.74 8.90
N TYR A 276 -12.04 1.85 9.65
CA TYR A 276 -10.97 2.16 10.58
C TYR A 276 -11.37 1.79 12.02
N LYS A 277 -10.39 1.49 12.87
CA LYS A 277 -10.54 1.23 14.31
C LYS A 277 -9.41 1.89 15.07
N VAL A 278 -9.74 2.50 16.22
CA VAL A 278 -8.74 3.01 17.17
C VAL A 278 -7.80 1.87 17.57
N ALA A 279 -6.49 2.09 17.45
CA ALA A 279 -5.50 1.09 17.78
C ALA A 279 -5.44 0.82 19.29
N SER A 280 -5.19 -0.43 19.70
CA SER A 280 -5.09 -0.79 21.10
C SER A 280 -3.89 -0.13 21.79
N ALA A 281 -3.91 -0.03 23.13
CA ALA A 281 -2.76 0.45 23.91
C ALA A 281 -1.50 -0.41 23.68
N ASP A 282 -1.67 -1.70 23.37
CA ASP A 282 -0.59 -2.63 23.06
C ASP A 282 0.03 -2.34 21.69
N TYR A 283 -0.81 -2.00 20.70
CA TYR A 283 -0.34 -1.56 19.39
C TYR A 283 0.44 -0.24 19.49
N HIS A 284 -0.03 0.71 20.29
CA HIS A 284 0.67 1.97 20.51
C HIS A 284 2.10 1.75 21.03
N ARG A 285 2.32 0.79 21.95
CA ARG A 285 3.67 0.45 22.45
C ARG A 285 4.58 -0.16 21.38
N LYS A 286 4.03 -0.80 20.35
CA LYS A 286 4.78 -1.32 19.19
C LYS A 286 5.08 -0.25 18.13
N ALA A 287 4.34 0.87 18.14
CA ALA A 287 4.37 1.90 17.11
C ALA A 287 5.13 3.18 17.51
N LEU A 288 5.73 3.19 18.71
CA LEU A 288 6.60 4.24 19.27
C LEU A 288 8.06 4.04 18.84
#